data_AF-A0A2V4E900-F1
#
_entry.id   AF-A0A2V4E900-F1
#
_cell.length_a   1.000
_cell.length_b   1.000
_cell.length_c   1.000
_cell.angle_alpha   90.00
_cell.angle_beta   90.00
_cell.angle_gamma   90.00
#
_symmetry.space_group_name_H-M   'P 1'
#
loop_
_entity.id
_entity.type
_entity.pdbx_description
1 polymer ?
#
loop_
_entity_poly.entity_id
_entity_poly.type
_entity_poly.pdbx_seq_one_letter_code
_entity_poly.pdbx_strand_id
1 'polypeptide(L)'
;MNDFKFWGWDKKPRTMLRFIKPGDIFCVKLNDKKYIFGRIISKIFFGRVAEIFNYVSSTPEIEVEYIDSSKRMFAPIVLDSYTLFDRKFEKEADWRIIGHQNDYIPTDVDDVYFTFGEGAYCKKVDIWDNKTLISESEAKKLPKLAPQCDFDVKQLLKEYIKLE
;
A
#
# COMPACT_ATOMS: atom_id res chain seq x y z
N MET A 1 -18.17 14.31 -5.93
CA MET A 1 -17.79 14.16 -4.52
C MET A 1 -17.36 12.71 -4.36
N ASN A 2 -16.15 12.45 -3.85
CA ASN A 2 -15.66 11.08 -3.70
C ASN A 2 -16.50 10.35 -2.64
N ASP A 3 -17.04 9.17 -2.98
CA ASP A 3 -17.93 8.41 -2.10
C ASP A 3 -17.11 7.52 -1.15
N PHE A 4 -16.68 8.11 -0.03
CA PHE A 4 -15.97 7.42 1.04
C PHE A 4 -16.93 6.92 2.13
N LYS A 5 -16.71 5.66 2.55
CA LYS A 5 -17.40 5.04 3.69
C LYS A 5 -16.38 4.63 4.73
N PHE A 6 -16.27 5.40 5.81
CA PHE A 6 -15.44 5.07 6.97
C PHE A 6 -16.25 4.32 8.02
N TRP A 7 -15.57 3.42 8.69
CA TRP A 7 -16.17 2.64 9.75
C TRP A 7 -15.30 2.51 11.00
N GLY A 8 -14.17 3.22 11.01
CA GLY A 8 -13.32 3.39 12.18
C GLY A 8 -12.39 2.21 12.44
N TRP A 9 -11.38 2.50 13.26
CA TRP A 9 -10.31 1.59 13.66
C TRP A 9 -10.80 0.33 14.37
N ASP A 10 -11.82 0.46 15.22
CA ASP A 10 -12.25 -0.60 16.13
C ASP A 10 -13.21 -1.60 15.51
N LYS A 11 -13.83 -1.29 14.37
CA LYS A 11 -14.83 -2.18 13.77
C LYS A 11 -14.24 -3.48 13.25
N LYS A 12 -13.03 -3.42 12.66
CA LYS A 12 -12.46 -4.55 11.93
C LYS A 12 -10.96 -4.70 12.18
N PRO A 13 -10.58 -5.31 13.32
CA PRO A 13 -9.16 -5.52 13.67
C PRO A 13 -8.42 -6.44 12.69
N ARG A 14 -9.14 -7.31 11.97
CA ARG A 14 -8.60 -8.21 10.93
C ARG A 14 -9.44 -8.13 9.66
N THR A 15 -8.78 -8.07 8.50
CA THR A 15 -9.45 -8.23 7.21
C THR A 15 -8.90 -9.43 6.45
N MET A 16 -9.76 -10.43 6.21
CA MET A 16 -9.39 -11.58 5.39
C MET A 16 -8.98 -11.14 3.98
N LEU A 17 -7.95 -11.78 3.42
CA LEU A 17 -7.31 -11.40 2.16
C LEU A 17 -8.31 -11.30 0.99
N ARG A 18 -9.30 -12.20 0.96
CA ARG A 18 -10.36 -12.24 -0.06
C ARG A 18 -11.30 -11.03 -0.05
N PHE A 19 -11.33 -10.27 1.05
CA PHE A 19 -12.19 -9.10 1.20
C PHE A 19 -11.47 -7.78 0.98
N ILE A 20 -10.13 -7.78 0.90
CA ILE A 20 -9.37 -6.60 0.53
C ILE A 20 -9.67 -6.30 -0.94
N LYS A 21 -9.82 -5.04 -1.34
CA LYS A 21 -10.11 -4.65 -2.74
C LYS A 21 -9.60 -3.23 -3.06
N PRO A 22 -9.44 -2.87 -4.34
CA PRO A 22 -9.16 -1.51 -4.76
C PRO A 22 -10.09 -0.50 -4.08
N GLY A 23 -9.57 0.63 -3.63
CA GLY A 23 -10.32 1.67 -2.92
C GLY A 23 -10.41 1.46 -1.41
N ASP A 24 -10.00 0.30 -0.87
CA ASP A 24 -9.92 0.12 0.59
C ASP A 24 -8.91 1.09 1.20
N ILE A 25 -9.36 1.81 2.24
CA ILE A 25 -8.53 2.73 3.01
C ILE A 25 -8.01 1.99 4.24
N PHE A 26 -6.69 1.98 4.40
CA PHE A 26 -6.04 1.36 5.54
C PHE A 26 -5.41 2.40 6.46
N CYS A 27 -5.28 2.00 7.72
CA CYS A 27 -4.55 2.72 8.76
C CYS A 27 -3.51 1.79 9.36
N VAL A 28 -2.35 2.34 9.71
CA VAL A 28 -1.22 1.62 10.30
C VAL A 28 -0.76 2.36 11.55
N LYS A 29 -0.66 1.65 12.66
CA LYS A 29 -0.01 2.17 13.86
C LYS A 29 1.52 2.07 13.71
N LEU A 30 2.21 3.20 13.66
CA LEU A 30 3.68 3.26 13.61
C LEU A 30 4.30 3.14 14.99
N ASN A 31 3.73 3.87 15.96
CA ASN A 31 4.05 3.81 17.39
C ASN A 31 2.82 4.26 18.20
N ASP A 32 2.95 4.44 19.52
CA ASP A 32 1.82 4.81 20.39
C ASP A 32 1.17 6.16 20.06
N LYS A 33 1.80 7.00 19.23
CA LYS A 33 1.35 8.36 18.94
C LYS A 33 1.24 8.68 17.46
N LYS A 34 1.56 7.75 16.55
CA LYS A 34 1.63 8.03 15.11
C LYS A 34 0.93 6.95 14.31
N TYR A 35 0.04 7.41 13.45
CA TYR A 35 -0.69 6.61 12.48
C TYR A 35 -0.43 7.15 11.08
N ILE A 36 -0.31 6.25 10.12
CA ILE A 36 -0.32 6.58 8.70
C ILE A 36 -1.47 5.88 8.00
N PHE A 37 -1.78 6.38 6.82
CA PHE A 37 -2.91 5.94 6.05
C PHE A 37 -2.50 5.71 4.61
N GLY A 38 -3.27 4.87 3.94
CA GLY A 38 -3.09 4.63 2.53
C GLY A 38 -4.30 3.97 1.91
N ARG A 39 -4.20 3.69 0.62
CA ARG A 39 -5.28 3.10 -0.16
C ARG A 39 -4.76 1.96 -1.01
N ILE A 40 -5.55 0.88 -1.06
CA ILE A 40 -5.29 -0.23 -1.97
C ILE A 40 -5.59 0.23 -3.40
N ILE A 41 -4.59 0.16 -4.27
CA ILE A 41 -4.68 0.52 -5.67
C ILE A 41 -5.26 -0.63 -6.49
N SER A 42 -4.63 -1.79 -6.38
CA SER A 42 -4.96 -2.95 -7.22
C SER A 42 -4.54 -4.26 -6.55
N LYS A 43 -4.88 -5.37 -7.20
CA LYS A 43 -4.42 -6.72 -6.84
C LYS A 43 -3.52 -7.22 -7.97
N ILE A 44 -2.34 -7.70 -7.61
CA ILE A 44 -1.43 -8.43 -8.50
C ILE A 44 -1.15 -9.81 -7.93
N PHE A 45 -0.45 -10.68 -8.66
CA PHE A 45 -0.21 -12.06 -8.20
C PHE A 45 0.47 -12.14 -6.83
N PHE A 46 1.43 -11.25 -6.59
CA PHE A 46 2.27 -11.27 -5.38
C PHE A 46 1.70 -10.48 -4.18
N GLY A 47 0.61 -9.73 -4.34
CA GLY A 47 0.09 -8.92 -3.23
C GLY A 47 -0.88 -7.83 -3.66
N ARG A 48 -0.93 -6.75 -2.88
CA ARG A 48 -1.75 -5.57 -3.21
C ARG A 48 -0.85 -4.39 -3.48
N VAL A 49 -1.01 -3.76 -4.64
CA VAL A 49 -0.39 -2.46 -4.87
C VAL A 49 -1.12 -1.45 -4.01
N ALA A 50 -0.39 -0.60 -3.32
CA ALA A 50 -0.93 0.41 -2.43
C ALA A 50 -0.15 1.72 -2.56
N GLU A 51 -0.86 2.81 -2.33
CA GLU A 51 -0.25 4.11 -2.02
C GLU A 51 -0.34 4.41 -0.54
N ILE A 52 0.64 5.15 -0.04
CA ILE A 52 0.65 5.70 1.30
C ILE A 52 0.53 7.22 1.17
N PHE A 53 -0.41 7.79 1.91
CA PHE A 53 -0.67 9.22 1.91
C PHE A 53 0.44 9.93 2.68
N ASN A 54 0.87 11.10 2.19
CA ASN A 54 1.79 11.98 2.92
C ASN A 54 1.07 12.71 4.06
N TYR A 55 0.49 11.94 4.98
CA TYR A 55 -0.28 12.41 6.12
C TYR A 55 0.00 11.50 7.33
N VAL A 56 0.30 12.11 8.46
CA VAL A 56 0.55 11.44 9.73
C VAL A 56 -0.42 12.00 10.77
N SER A 57 -1.15 11.13 11.45
CA SER A 57 -2.09 11.51 12.50
C SER A 57 -1.64 11.00 13.86
N SER A 58 -2.07 11.68 14.92
CA SER A 58 -1.98 11.19 16.30
C SER A 58 -3.12 10.26 16.69
N THR A 59 -4.15 10.17 15.86
CA THR A 59 -5.33 9.30 16.03
C THR A 59 -5.48 8.36 14.83
N PRO A 60 -6.16 7.20 14.97
CA PRO A 60 -6.37 6.28 13.86
C PRO A 60 -7.54 6.71 12.94
N GLU A 61 -7.70 8.02 12.74
CA GLU A 61 -8.79 8.64 11.98
C GLU A 61 -8.21 9.56 10.89
N ILE A 62 -8.89 9.62 9.75
CA ILE A 62 -8.54 10.45 8.59
C ILE A 62 -9.81 11.03 7.99
N GLU A 63 -9.78 12.32 7.66
CA GLU A 63 -10.88 13.02 6.98
C GLU A 63 -10.70 12.95 5.46
N VAL A 64 -11.80 13.08 4.72
CA VAL A 64 -11.82 12.97 3.25
C VAL A 64 -10.95 14.06 2.62
N GLU A 65 -10.98 15.26 3.19
CA GLU A 65 -10.23 16.42 2.75
C GLU A 65 -8.71 16.16 2.74
N TYR A 66 -8.22 15.39 3.72
CA TYR A 66 -6.81 14.98 3.75
C TYR A 66 -6.49 13.96 2.68
N ILE A 67 -7.40 13.02 2.37
CA ILE A 67 -7.18 12.04 1.30
C ILE A 67 -7.13 12.75 -0.06
N ASP A 68 -8.09 13.65 -0.30
CA ASP A 68 -8.22 14.35 -1.59
C ASP A 68 -7.07 15.35 -1.84
N SER A 69 -6.51 15.95 -0.78
CA SER A 69 -5.38 16.88 -0.88
C SER A 69 -4.00 16.23 -0.72
N SER A 70 -3.93 15.01 -0.19
CA SER A 70 -2.66 14.34 0.06
C SER A 70 -2.00 13.88 -1.24
N LYS A 71 -0.69 14.12 -1.32
CA LYS A 71 0.18 13.45 -2.30
C LYS A 71 0.55 12.05 -1.80
N ARG A 72 1.07 11.22 -2.70
CA ARG A 72 1.75 9.97 -2.30
C ARG A 72 3.03 10.32 -1.56
N MET A 73 3.29 9.62 -0.46
CA MET A 73 4.55 9.77 0.28
C MET A 73 5.75 9.29 -0.56
N PHE A 74 5.58 8.18 -1.28
CA PHE A 74 6.53 7.64 -2.25
C PHE A 74 5.78 6.85 -3.34
N ALA A 75 6.50 6.35 -4.34
CA ALA A 75 5.93 5.55 -5.42
C ALA A 75 5.13 4.34 -4.87
N PRO A 76 4.02 3.91 -5.52
CA PRO A 76 3.26 2.78 -5.02
C PRO A 76 4.10 1.53 -4.78
N ILE A 77 3.77 0.80 -3.71
CA ILE A 77 4.48 -0.41 -3.28
C ILE A 77 3.55 -1.61 -3.30
N VAL A 78 4.12 -2.80 -3.35
CA VAL A 78 3.38 -4.05 -3.21
C VAL A 78 3.38 -4.43 -1.74
N LEU A 79 2.21 -4.50 -1.12
CA LEU A 79 2.05 -4.94 0.27
C LEU A 79 1.89 -6.46 0.32
N ASP A 80 2.56 -7.09 1.30
CA ASP A 80 2.21 -8.44 1.75
C ASP A 80 0.90 -8.42 2.56
N SER A 81 -0.19 -8.20 1.83
CA SER A 81 -1.52 -8.07 2.41
C SER A 81 -1.99 -9.30 3.19
N TYR A 82 -1.38 -10.47 2.95
CA TYR A 82 -1.70 -11.69 3.69
C TYR A 82 -1.16 -11.62 5.11
N THR A 83 0.09 -11.20 5.29
CA THR A 83 0.71 -11.10 6.62
C THR A 83 0.26 -9.84 7.35
N LEU A 84 0.05 -8.73 6.64
CA LEU A 84 -0.34 -7.45 7.24
C LEU A 84 -1.79 -7.40 7.74
N PHE A 85 -2.77 -7.81 6.90
CA PHE A 85 -4.19 -7.60 7.21
C PHE A 85 -4.94 -8.87 7.64
N ASP A 86 -4.56 -10.04 7.11
CA ASP A 86 -5.29 -11.29 7.34
C ASP A 86 -4.69 -12.09 8.49
N ARG A 87 -3.41 -12.45 8.40
CA ARG A 87 -2.74 -13.28 9.39
C ARG A 87 -2.17 -12.50 10.56
N LYS A 88 -1.81 -11.24 10.36
CA LYS A 88 -1.21 -10.36 11.37
C LYS A 88 -0.03 -11.04 12.09
N PHE A 89 0.94 -11.53 11.32
CA PHE A 89 2.07 -12.30 11.86
C PHE A 89 2.99 -11.45 12.75
N GLU A 90 3.16 -10.17 12.42
CA GLU A 90 3.96 -9.23 13.19
C GLU A 90 3.11 -8.66 14.33
N LYS A 91 3.33 -9.13 15.57
CA LYS A 91 2.49 -8.79 16.73
C LYS A 91 2.48 -7.30 17.09
N GLU A 92 3.56 -6.60 16.78
CA GLU A 92 3.70 -5.15 17.03
C GLU A 92 3.18 -4.30 15.86
N ALA A 93 2.85 -4.93 14.74
CA ALA A 93 2.26 -4.28 13.58
C ALA A 93 0.74 -4.30 13.70
N ASP A 94 0.10 -3.13 13.63
CA ASP A 94 -1.36 -3.06 13.54
C ASP A 94 -1.78 -2.36 12.26
N TRP A 95 -2.10 -3.18 11.26
CA TRP A 95 -2.65 -2.76 9.98
C TRP A 95 -4.13 -3.11 9.93
N ARG A 96 -4.97 -2.13 9.59
CA ARG A 96 -6.43 -2.31 9.53
C ARG A 96 -7.02 -1.61 8.33
N ILE A 97 -8.04 -2.22 7.72
CA ILE A 97 -8.90 -1.52 6.76
C ILE A 97 -9.98 -0.78 7.55
N ILE A 98 -9.97 0.55 7.46
CA ILE A 98 -10.83 1.46 8.25
C ILE A 98 -11.94 2.12 7.44
N GLY A 99 -11.89 1.98 6.12
CA GLY A 99 -12.87 2.55 5.21
C GLY A 99 -12.70 2.05 3.78
N HIS A 100 -13.54 2.55 2.90
CA HIS A 100 -13.50 2.25 1.47
C HIS A 100 -14.00 3.43 0.66
N GLN A 101 -13.36 3.68 -0.48
CA GLN A 101 -13.86 4.59 -1.52
C GLN A 101 -14.57 3.78 -2.58
N ASN A 102 -15.86 4.06 -2.80
CA ASN A 102 -16.62 3.45 -3.89
C ASN A 102 -16.16 3.99 -5.24
N ASP A 103 -16.21 3.13 -6.26
CA ASP A 103 -15.85 3.46 -7.65
C ASP A 103 -14.46 4.11 -7.79
N TYR A 104 -13.53 3.67 -6.93
CA TYR A 104 -12.17 4.16 -6.95
C TYR A 104 -11.46 3.83 -8.26
N ILE A 105 -10.93 4.87 -8.92
CA ILE A 105 -10.10 4.78 -10.10
C ILE A 105 -8.73 5.39 -9.75
N PRO A 106 -7.63 4.63 -9.82
CA PRO A 106 -6.30 5.17 -9.56
C PRO A 106 -5.87 6.16 -10.67
N THR A 107 -5.23 7.25 -10.27
CA THR A 107 -4.61 8.23 -11.18
C THR A 107 -3.09 8.16 -11.07
N ASP A 108 -2.35 8.66 -12.05
CA ASP A 108 -0.88 8.78 -12.00
C ASP A 108 -0.18 7.42 -11.75
N VAL A 109 -0.64 6.37 -12.41
CA VAL A 109 -0.15 4.98 -12.24
C VAL A 109 0.46 4.36 -13.50
N ASP A 110 0.41 5.07 -14.63
CA ASP A 110 0.84 4.53 -15.94
C ASP A 110 2.35 4.19 -16.00
N ASP A 111 3.15 4.87 -15.18
CA ASP A 111 4.61 4.69 -15.09
C ASP A 111 5.05 3.82 -13.89
N VAL A 112 4.10 3.16 -13.22
CA VAL A 112 4.40 2.33 -12.04
C VAL A 112 4.64 0.88 -12.46
N TYR A 113 5.90 0.47 -12.40
CA TYR A 113 6.34 -0.88 -12.76
C TYR A 113 7.21 -1.51 -11.68
N PHE A 114 7.07 -2.82 -11.52
CA PHE A 114 7.92 -3.67 -10.68
C PHE A 114 8.61 -4.73 -11.53
N THR A 115 9.77 -5.24 -11.10
CA THR A 115 10.55 -6.22 -11.87
C THR A 115 10.79 -7.53 -11.16
N PHE A 116 10.82 -8.63 -11.94
CA PHE A 116 11.19 -9.95 -11.45
C PHE A 116 11.84 -10.77 -12.57
N GLY A 117 12.47 -11.89 -12.19
CA GLY A 117 13.23 -12.75 -13.09
C GLY A 117 14.67 -12.31 -13.26
N GLU A 118 15.45 -13.15 -13.92
CA GLU A 118 16.90 -12.99 -14.12
C GLU A 118 17.27 -13.31 -15.58
N GLY A 119 18.39 -12.78 -16.07
CA GLY A 119 18.84 -13.09 -17.42
C GLY A 119 17.89 -12.59 -18.51
N ALA A 120 17.71 -13.44 -19.50
CA ALA A 120 16.75 -13.23 -20.59
C ALA A 120 15.28 -13.32 -20.14
N TYR A 121 15.00 -13.65 -18.88
CA TYR A 121 13.64 -13.81 -18.36
C TYR A 121 13.17 -12.65 -17.49
N CYS A 122 13.93 -11.56 -17.42
CA CYS A 122 13.50 -10.33 -16.74
C CYS A 122 12.18 -9.82 -17.33
N LYS A 123 11.24 -9.51 -16.44
CA LYS A 123 9.93 -8.95 -16.77
C LYS A 123 9.67 -7.73 -15.91
N LYS A 124 9.02 -6.72 -16.49
CA LYS A 124 8.28 -5.71 -15.72
C LYS A 124 6.81 -6.09 -15.62
N VAL A 125 6.21 -5.69 -14.51
CA VAL A 125 4.79 -5.87 -14.20
C VAL A 125 4.22 -4.51 -13.85
N ASP A 126 3.14 -4.12 -14.51
CA ASP A 126 2.40 -2.93 -14.13
C ASP A 126 1.50 -3.20 -12.91
N ILE A 127 0.76 -2.19 -12.47
CA ILE A 127 -0.16 -2.34 -11.34
C ILE A 127 -1.36 -3.25 -11.64
N TRP A 128 -1.58 -3.66 -12.89
CA TRP A 128 -2.70 -4.48 -13.35
C TRP A 128 -2.31 -5.95 -13.59
N ASP A 129 -1.11 -6.35 -13.16
CA ASP A 129 -0.49 -7.67 -13.38
C ASP A 129 -0.13 -7.98 -14.84
N ASN A 130 -0.12 -6.96 -15.73
CA ASN A 130 0.33 -7.15 -17.10
C ASN A 130 1.86 -7.28 -17.13
N LYS A 131 2.36 -8.29 -17.84
CA LYS A 131 3.77 -8.68 -17.84
C LYS A 131 4.39 -8.40 -19.19
N THR A 132 5.51 -7.67 -19.19
CA THR A 132 6.29 -7.37 -20.39
C THR A 132 7.72 -7.82 -20.20
N LEU A 133 8.28 -8.54 -21.18
CA LEU A 133 9.70 -8.89 -21.19
C LEU A 133 10.55 -7.63 -21.36
N ILE A 134 11.64 -7.54 -20.60
CA ILE A 134 12.57 -6.41 -20.61
C ILE A 134 14.01 -6.90 -20.52
N SER A 135 14.97 -6.04 -20.85
CA SER A 135 16.38 -6.35 -20.65
C SER A 135 16.75 -6.33 -19.16
N GLU A 136 17.83 -7.01 -18.78
CA GLU A 136 18.39 -6.88 -17.42
C GLU A 136 18.78 -5.44 -17.07
N SER A 137 19.25 -4.67 -18.07
CA SER A 137 19.67 -3.28 -17.87
C SER A 137 18.49 -2.35 -17.59
N GLU A 138 17.33 -2.63 -18.17
CA GLU A 138 16.05 -1.97 -17.80
C GLU A 138 15.59 -2.46 -16.42
N ALA A 139 15.68 -3.77 -16.17
CA ALA A 139 15.19 -4.36 -14.92
C ALA A 139 15.87 -3.78 -13.67
N LYS A 140 17.19 -3.51 -13.76
CA LYS A 140 18.00 -2.91 -12.68
C LYS A 140 17.62 -1.47 -12.32
N LYS A 141 16.87 -0.77 -13.17
CA LYS A 141 16.43 0.62 -12.94
C LYS A 141 15.07 0.72 -12.25
N LEU A 142 14.35 -0.39 -12.16
CA LEU A 142 12.99 -0.46 -11.63
C LEU A 142 12.99 -1.16 -10.26
N PRO A 143 12.02 -0.84 -9.39
CA PRO A 143 11.89 -1.52 -8.10
C PRO A 143 11.58 -3.00 -8.31
N LYS A 144 12.15 -3.86 -7.45
CA LYS A 144 11.85 -5.29 -7.48
C LYS A 144 10.39 -5.54 -7.08
N LEU A 145 9.77 -6.52 -7.70
CA LEU A 145 8.47 -7.06 -7.33
C LEU A 145 8.62 -7.90 -6.07
N ALA A 146 8.62 -7.24 -4.92
CA ALA A 146 8.73 -7.84 -3.61
C ALA A 146 7.59 -7.33 -2.71
N PRO A 147 6.70 -8.20 -2.21
CA PRO A 147 5.71 -7.83 -1.21
C PRO A 147 6.39 -7.36 0.07
N GLN A 148 6.05 -6.15 0.51
CA GLN A 148 6.64 -5.48 1.67
C GLN A 148 5.85 -5.87 2.93
N CYS A 149 6.56 -6.30 3.98
CA CYS A 149 6.00 -6.53 5.32
C CYS A 149 6.02 -5.23 6.16
N ASP A 150 5.61 -5.29 7.43
CA ASP A 150 5.54 -4.09 8.27
C ASP A 150 6.92 -3.48 8.50
N PHE A 151 7.92 -4.34 8.76
CA PHE A 151 9.32 -3.91 8.85
C PHE A 151 9.78 -3.16 7.61
N ASP A 152 9.56 -3.70 6.41
CA ASP A 152 10.04 -3.09 5.17
C ASP A 152 9.40 -1.72 4.93
N VAL A 153 8.07 -1.62 5.11
CA VAL A 153 7.36 -0.35 4.99
C VAL A 153 7.88 0.65 6.01
N LYS A 154 8.08 0.26 7.27
CA LYS A 154 8.63 1.13 8.30
C LYS A 154 10.06 1.59 7.99
N GLN A 155 10.89 0.79 7.33
CA GLN A 155 12.20 1.24 6.87
C GLN A 155 12.08 2.32 5.79
N LEU A 156 11.20 2.12 4.80
CA LEU A 156 10.94 3.13 3.77
C LEU A 156 10.44 4.45 4.40
N LEU A 157 9.56 4.36 5.40
CA LEU A 157 9.01 5.53 6.08
C LEU A 157 10.05 6.36 6.84
N LYS A 158 11.17 5.80 7.28
CA LYS A 158 12.21 6.55 8.01
C LYS A 158 12.84 7.66 7.19
N GLU A 159 12.81 7.55 5.87
CA GLU A 159 13.31 8.58 4.96
C GLU A 159 12.36 9.80 4.90
N TYR A 160 11.10 9.63 5.30
CA TYR A 160 10.02 10.63 5.15
C TYR A 160 9.45 11.10 6.49
N ILE A 161 9.55 10.28 7.54
CA ILE A 161 8.97 10.51 8.86
C ILE A 161 10.04 10.30 9.93
N LYS A 162 10.21 11.29 10.82
CA LYS A 162 10.98 11.11 12.05
C LYS A 162 10.21 10.18 13.00
N LEU A 163 10.67 8.94 13.13
CA LEU A 163 10.23 8.02 14.17
C LEU A 163 11.08 8.33 15.41
N GLU A 164 10.56 9.17 16.30
CA GLU A 164 11.12 9.43 17.65
C GLU A 164 10.56 8.42 18.65
#